data_AF-X0R2A6-F1
#
_entry.id   AF-X0R2A6-F1
#
_cell.length_a   1.000
_cell.length_b   1.000
_cell.length_c   1.000
_cell.angle_alpha   90.00
_cell.angle_beta   90.00
_cell.angle_gamma   90.00
#
_symmetry.space_group_name_H-M   'P 1'
#
loop_
_entity.id
_entity.type
_entity.pdbx_description
1 polymer ?
#
loop_
_entity_poly.entity_id
_entity_poly.type
_entity_poly.pdbx_seq_one_letter_code
_entity_poly.pdbx_strand_id
1 'polypeptide(L)'
;MHENGYTQKILACVMPLNLGRANFMLKHKVAGIVITPHMVKVLEDEKKSGKNEYAYRRCALQILICKQLGFAGIHLSACHNPDEQLLLEHWINAYRHLDLNALELLWNSLWQVKTGKEFIPDFSYSSKQPSIGQLIKYHHLHMMHNTFFDAKLARSFGRFIFKASFWEKQSTTKALLKTEWLSKHAVLGCESCGQCRLGETIYICPETCPKGLSNGPCGGTTLDYCEFGDRECIHSVKARLAKVVGQTHILKEKLIPTVPITIRGTSSWKNWYLKTKA
;
A
#
# COMPACT_ATOMS: atom_id res chain seq x y z
N MET A 1 -2.60 14.13 6.01
CA MET A 1 -3.65 13.26 6.60
C MET A 1 -4.98 13.99 6.75
N HIS A 2 -4.97 15.22 7.26
CA HIS A 2 -6.18 16.06 7.36
C HIS A 2 -6.79 16.47 6.00
N GLU A 3 -5.98 16.68 4.96
CA GLU A 3 -6.46 17.10 3.63
C GLU A 3 -7.45 16.12 2.97
N ASN A 4 -7.39 14.83 3.33
CA ASN A 4 -8.27 13.79 2.77
C ASN A 4 -9.36 13.33 3.77
N GLY A 5 -9.53 14.03 4.90
CA GLY A 5 -10.57 13.72 5.89
C GLY A 5 -10.43 12.37 6.60
N TYR A 6 -9.24 11.77 6.62
CA TYR A 6 -9.00 10.51 7.34
C TYR A 6 -9.05 10.74 8.85
N THR A 7 -9.92 10.02 9.56
CA THR A 7 -10.12 10.11 11.01
C THR A 7 -9.40 9.03 11.80
N GLN A 8 -8.86 8.02 11.12
CA GLN A 8 -8.18 6.90 11.75
C GLN A 8 -6.89 7.35 12.42
N LYS A 9 -6.71 6.91 13.67
CA LYS A 9 -5.45 7.08 14.41
C LYS A 9 -4.38 6.21 13.77
N ILE A 10 -3.29 6.82 13.33
CA ILE A 10 -2.18 6.12 12.68
C ILE A 10 -1.01 5.98 13.66
N LEU A 11 -0.48 4.76 13.77
CA LEU A 11 0.69 4.44 14.57
C LEU A 11 1.90 4.25 13.65
N ALA A 12 3.06 4.77 14.05
CA ALA A 12 4.32 4.48 13.37
C ALA A 12 5.01 3.28 14.03
N CYS A 13 5.49 2.33 13.22
CA CYS A 13 6.37 1.27 13.71
C CYS A 13 7.81 1.77 13.69
N VAL A 14 8.46 1.81 14.85
CA VAL A 14 9.86 2.26 14.99
C VAL A 14 10.69 1.18 15.67
N MET A 15 12.00 1.20 15.44
CA MET A 15 12.93 0.29 16.09
C MET A 15 14.32 0.92 16.22
N PRO A 16 15.08 0.60 17.29
CA PRO A 16 16.50 0.92 17.34
C PRO A 16 17.26 0.09 16.30
N LEU A 17 17.77 0.74 15.25
CA LEU A 17 18.51 0.07 14.18
C LEU A 17 20.02 0.06 14.48
N ASN A 18 20.54 -1.10 14.84
CA ASN A 18 21.97 -1.36 14.97
C ASN A 18 22.49 -2.20 13.79
N LEU A 19 23.82 -2.35 13.64
CA LEU A 19 24.42 -3.09 12.53
C LEU A 19 23.95 -4.55 12.46
N GLY A 20 23.79 -5.22 13.61
CA GLY A 20 23.33 -6.61 13.64
C GLY A 20 21.92 -6.78 13.07
N ARG A 21 21.00 -5.90 13.48
CA ARG A 21 19.62 -5.85 12.95
C ARG A 21 19.60 -5.47 11.48
N ALA A 22 20.39 -4.49 11.05
CA ALA A 22 20.50 -4.10 9.64
C ALA A 22 20.98 -5.26 8.77
N ASN A 23 22.04 -5.96 9.18
CA ASN A 23 22.57 -7.11 8.46
C ASN A 23 21.56 -8.26 8.41
N PHE A 24 20.82 -8.51 9.49
CA PHE A 24 19.73 -9.50 9.50
C PHE A 24 18.66 -9.13 8.47
N MET A 25 18.17 -7.88 8.47
CA MET A 25 17.12 -7.44 7.55
C MET A 25 17.54 -7.52 6.09
N LEU A 26 18.78 -7.13 5.79
CA LEU A 26 19.34 -7.24 4.44
C LEU A 26 19.51 -8.69 4.01
N LYS A 27 20.10 -9.54 4.88
CA LYS A 27 20.31 -10.97 4.59
C LYS A 27 19.00 -11.70 4.35
N HIS A 28 17.98 -11.42 5.15
CA HIS A 28 16.67 -12.09 5.08
C HIS A 28 15.66 -11.35 4.20
N LYS A 29 16.07 -10.27 3.52
CA LYS A 29 15.21 -9.46 2.63
C LYS A 29 13.87 -9.12 3.27
N VAL A 30 13.91 -8.54 4.48
CA VAL A 30 12.70 -8.20 5.22
C VAL A 30 11.83 -7.23 4.42
N ALA A 31 10.60 -7.65 4.16
CA ALA A 31 9.63 -6.94 3.34
C ALA A 31 9.40 -5.48 3.81
N GLY A 32 9.45 -4.54 2.88
CA GLY A 32 9.11 -3.12 3.10
C GLY A 32 10.21 -2.31 3.78
N ILE A 33 11.39 -2.90 4.00
CA ILE A 33 12.53 -2.24 4.63
C ILE A 33 13.57 -1.87 3.58
N VAL A 34 13.95 -0.59 3.56
CA VAL A 34 15.06 -0.07 2.75
C VAL A 34 16.16 0.36 3.70
N ILE A 35 17.34 -0.24 3.56
CA ILE A 35 18.57 0.15 4.26
C ILE A 35 19.60 0.43 3.17
N THR A 36 20.00 1.70 3.04
CA THR A 36 20.95 2.09 1.99
C THR A 36 22.39 1.69 2.34
N PRO A 37 23.29 1.59 1.34
CA PRO A 37 24.71 1.35 1.59
C PRO A 37 25.32 2.37 2.57
N HIS A 38 24.87 3.63 2.50
CA HIS A 38 25.27 4.68 3.43
C HIS A 38 24.87 4.36 4.88
N MET A 39 23.63 3.93 5.11
CA MET A 39 23.18 3.54 6.45
C MET A 39 24.01 2.39 7.01
N VAL A 40 24.31 1.36 6.20
CA VAL A 40 25.17 0.25 6.63
C VAL A 40 26.54 0.77 7.04
N LYS A 41 27.15 1.66 6.22
CA LYS A 41 28.46 2.23 6.50
C LYS A 41 28.50 3.02 7.82
N VAL A 42 27.49 3.85 8.10
CA VAL A 42 27.37 4.56 9.37
C VAL A 42 27.29 3.58 10.54
N LEU A 43 26.47 2.54 10.43
CA LEU A 43 26.29 1.53 11.48
C LEU A 43 27.57 0.70 11.73
N GLU A 44 28.35 0.43 10.68
CA GLU A 44 29.66 -0.21 10.80
C GLU A 44 30.67 0.65 11.57
N ASP A 45 30.76 1.93 11.23
CA ASP A 45 31.69 2.86 11.85
C ASP A 45 31.32 3.11 13.32
N GLU A 46 30.02 3.14 13.65
CA GLU A 46 29.52 3.20 15.03
C GLU A 46 29.91 1.96 15.84
N LYS A 47 29.73 0.77 15.26
CA LYS A 47 30.11 -0.48 15.93
C LYS A 47 31.61 -0.53 16.21
N LYS A 48 32.44 -0.11 15.24
CA LYS A 48 33.91 -0.01 15.42
C LYS A 48 34.30 0.99 16.50
N SER A 49 33.53 2.06 16.64
CA SER A 49 33.79 3.14 17.60
C SER A 49 33.13 2.91 18.98
N GLY A 50 32.50 1.76 19.21
CA GLY A 50 31.80 1.46 20.48
C GLY A 50 30.54 2.30 20.74
N LYS A 51 29.99 2.98 19.73
CA LYS A 51 28.86 3.92 19.84
C LYS A 51 27.49 3.22 19.82
N ASN A 52 27.31 2.19 20.65
CA ASN A 52 26.11 1.33 20.61
C ASN A 52 24.80 2.07 20.92
N GLU A 53 24.86 3.14 21.71
CA GLU A 53 23.71 3.95 22.09
C GLU A 53 23.09 4.74 20.92
N TYR A 54 23.82 4.95 19.81
CA TYR A 54 23.37 5.79 18.70
C TYR A 54 22.11 5.23 18.01
N ALA A 55 21.92 3.91 18.04
CA ALA A 55 20.69 3.26 17.61
C ALA A 55 19.47 3.75 18.42
N TYR A 56 19.62 3.94 19.73
CA TYR A 56 18.56 4.41 20.62
C TYR A 56 18.36 5.92 20.52
N ARG A 57 19.44 6.69 20.33
CA ARG A 57 19.36 8.12 20.02
C ARG A 57 18.53 8.38 18.77
N ARG A 58 18.80 7.64 17.69
CA ARG A 58 18.02 7.71 16.45
C ARG A 58 16.58 7.26 16.64
N CYS A 59 16.34 6.18 17.39
CA CYS A 59 14.99 5.71 17.69
C CYS A 59 14.18 6.75 18.46
N ALA A 60 14.77 7.40 19.47
CA ALA A 60 14.15 8.50 20.21
C ALA A 60 13.78 9.69 19.29
N LEU A 61 14.70 10.06 18.38
CA LEU A 61 14.41 11.11 17.38
C LEU A 61 13.23 10.71 16.48
N GLN A 62 13.17 9.48 15.97
CA GLN A 62 12.02 9.01 15.17
C GLN A 62 10.72 9.11 15.94
N ILE A 63 10.69 8.68 17.20
CA ILE A 63 9.51 8.75 18.06
C ILE A 63 9.03 10.19 18.20
N LEU A 64 9.94 11.13 18.47
CA LEU A 64 9.61 12.54 18.66
C LEU A 64 9.21 13.22 17.35
N ILE A 65 9.88 12.90 16.23
CA ILE A 65 9.50 13.38 14.89
C ILE A 65 8.09 12.89 14.55
N CYS A 66 7.78 11.60 14.75
CA CYS A 66 6.44 11.07 14.53
C CYS A 66 5.39 11.79 15.40
N LYS A 67 5.72 12.12 16.65
CA LYS A 67 4.83 12.92 17.52
C LYS A 67 4.57 14.31 16.94
N GLN A 68 5.62 15.02 16.49
CA GLN A 68 5.49 16.35 15.87
C GLN A 68 4.71 16.30 14.54
N LEU A 69 4.81 15.20 13.79
CA LEU A 69 4.04 14.97 12.56
C LEU A 69 2.58 14.55 12.80
N GLY A 70 2.15 14.41 14.07
CA GLY A 70 0.75 14.12 14.42
C GLY A 70 0.37 12.65 14.40
N PHE A 71 1.34 11.72 14.44
CA PHE A 71 1.03 10.30 14.64
C PHE A 71 0.37 10.08 16.02
N ALA A 72 -0.62 9.20 16.08
CA ALA A 72 -1.37 8.93 17.31
C ALA A 72 -0.59 8.12 18.35
N GLY A 73 0.52 7.50 17.94
CA GLY A 73 1.37 6.70 18.82
C GLY A 73 2.41 5.90 18.06
N ILE A 74 3.15 5.09 18.80
CA ILE A 74 4.28 4.31 18.32
C ILE A 74 4.07 2.84 18.64
N HIS A 75 4.31 1.97 17.66
CA HIS A 75 4.58 0.56 17.88
C HIS A 75 6.11 0.36 17.93
N LEU A 76 6.65 0.20 19.14
CA LEU A 76 8.07 0.00 19.33
C LEU A 76 8.41 -1.49 19.13
N SER A 77 9.22 -1.79 18.13
CA SER A 77 9.66 -3.14 17.82
C SER A 77 11.13 -3.35 18.14
N ALA A 78 11.50 -4.60 18.44
CA ALA A 78 12.88 -5.01 18.74
C ALA A 78 13.58 -4.22 19.87
N CYS A 79 12.83 -3.80 20.90
CA CYS A 79 13.33 -3.13 22.12
C CYS A 79 12.60 -3.68 23.35
N HIS A 80 12.93 -4.90 23.76
CA HIS A 80 12.19 -5.67 24.77
C HIS A 80 12.93 -5.80 26.10
N ASN A 81 14.22 -5.51 26.13
CA ASN A 81 15.01 -5.57 27.35
C ASN A 81 14.80 -4.26 28.17
N PRO A 82 14.56 -4.35 29.49
CA PRO A 82 14.41 -3.18 30.37
C PRO A 82 15.54 -2.15 30.26
N ASP A 83 16.80 -2.58 30.15
CA ASP A 83 17.95 -1.68 30.04
C ASP A 83 17.93 -0.90 28.72
N GLU A 84 17.53 -1.57 27.63
CA GLU A 84 17.34 -0.92 26.33
C GLU A 84 16.20 0.10 26.37
N GLN A 85 15.13 -0.20 27.11
CA GLN A 85 13.98 0.69 27.28
C GLN A 85 14.33 1.92 28.12
N LEU A 86 15.07 1.75 29.22
CA LEU A 86 15.56 2.86 30.04
C LEU A 86 16.51 3.76 29.24
N LEU A 87 17.39 3.17 28.43
CA LEU A 87 18.27 3.94 27.54
C LEU A 87 17.48 4.72 26.49
N LEU A 88 16.45 4.11 25.89
CA LEU A 88 15.57 4.79 24.95
C LEU A 88 14.81 5.95 25.63
N GLU A 89 14.24 5.71 26.81
CA GLU A 89 13.53 6.71 27.60
C GLU A 89 14.43 7.89 27.96
N HIS A 90 15.68 7.61 28.36
CA HIS A 90 16.68 8.64 28.61
C HIS A 90 16.84 9.58 27.41
N TRP A 91 17.03 9.04 26.21
CA TRP A 91 17.19 9.84 25.00
C TRP A 91 15.90 10.54 24.55
N ILE A 92 14.73 9.94 24.76
CA ILE A 92 13.45 10.62 24.55
C ILE A 92 13.36 11.85 25.45
N ASN A 93 13.66 11.71 26.74
CA ASN A 93 13.64 12.82 27.69
C ASN A 93 14.71 13.88 27.39
N ALA A 94 15.88 13.48 26.89
CA ALA A 94 16.91 14.41 26.45
C ALA A 94 16.47 15.26 25.25
N TYR A 95 15.67 14.72 24.33
CA TYR A 95 15.32 15.40 23.07
C TYR A 95 13.90 16.00 23.04
N ARG A 96 13.01 15.65 23.98
CA ARG A 96 11.58 16.05 23.95
C ARG A 96 11.30 17.55 23.94
N HIS A 97 12.28 18.38 24.31
CA HIS A 97 12.17 19.84 24.33
C HIS A 97 12.43 20.47 22.96
N LEU A 98 12.97 19.71 22.01
CA LEU A 98 13.31 20.18 20.68
C LEU A 98 12.09 20.27 19.77
N ASP A 99 12.09 21.28 18.91
CA ASP A 99 11.12 21.40 17.82
C ASP A 99 11.45 20.46 16.65
N LEU A 100 10.56 20.40 15.66
CA LEU A 100 10.72 19.50 14.52
C LEU A 100 12.03 19.78 13.74
N ASN A 101 12.37 21.05 13.52
CA ASN A 101 13.57 21.43 12.77
C ASN A 101 14.84 20.97 13.49
N ALA A 102 14.93 21.18 14.81
CA ALA A 102 16.06 20.75 15.62
C ALA A 102 16.17 19.21 15.69
N LEU A 103 15.05 18.50 15.78
CA LEU A 103 15.02 17.04 15.73
C LEU A 103 15.54 16.50 14.38
N GLU A 104 15.11 17.11 13.26
CA GLU A 104 15.56 16.74 11.91
C GLU A 104 17.04 17.03 11.69
N LEU A 105 17.55 18.16 12.20
CA LEU A 105 18.98 18.47 12.17
C LEU A 105 19.81 17.42 12.92
N LEU A 106 19.38 17.03 14.13
CA LEU A 106 20.05 15.96 14.87
C LEU A 106 19.95 14.60 14.18
N TRP A 107 18.80 14.29 13.58
CA TRP A 107 18.60 13.06 12.82
C TRP A 107 19.60 12.97 11.66
N ASN A 108 19.69 14.04 10.87
CA ASN A 108 20.63 14.14 9.76
C ASN A 108 22.09 14.09 10.23
N SER A 109 22.40 14.72 11.36
CA SER A 109 23.74 14.67 11.96
C SER A 109 24.12 13.24 12.41
N LEU A 110 23.22 12.51 13.08
CA LEU A 110 23.49 11.13 13.52
C LEU A 110 23.62 10.16 12.36
N TRP A 111 22.97 10.45 11.23
CA TRP A 111 23.13 9.70 9.99
C TRP A 111 24.24 10.22 9.08
N GLN A 112 24.96 11.29 9.48
CA GLN A 112 26.04 11.88 8.67
C GLN A 112 25.58 12.25 7.25
N VAL A 113 24.35 12.74 7.11
CA VAL A 113 23.76 13.18 5.84
C VAL A 113 24.49 14.43 5.34
N LYS A 114 24.94 14.42 4.08
CA LYS A 114 25.66 15.55 3.47
C LYS A 114 24.93 16.14 2.27
N THR A 115 24.31 15.29 1.47
CA THR A 115 23.71 15.64 0.17
C THR A 115 22.19 15.57 0.17
N GLY A 116 21.60 14.93 1.19
CA GLY A 116 20.17 14.64 1.25
C GLY A 116 19.75 13.43 0.39
N LYS A 117 20.71 12.76 -0.25
CA LYS A 117 20.48 11.58 -1.11
C LYS A 117 20.88 10.26 -0.47
N GLU A 118 21.47 10.30 0.72
CA GLU A 118 22.02 9.15 1.44
C GLU A 118 20.98 8.07 1.77
N PHE A 119 19.71 8.46 1.93
CA PHE A 119 18.59 7.55 2.16
C PHE A 119 17.88 7.12 0.88
N ILE A 120 18.30 7.64 -0.29
CA ILE A 120 17.76 7.22 -1.57
C ILE A 120 18.47 5.93 -1.98
N PRO A 121 17.76 4.80 -2.10
CA PRO A 121 18.35 3.57 -2.61
C PRO A 121 18.86 3.75 -4.04
N ASP A 122 19.99 3.11 -4.36
CA ASP A 122 20.51 3.05 -5.72
C ASP A 122 19.68 2.05 -6.55
N PHE A 123 19.07 2.53 -7.62
CA PHE A 123 18.28 1.71 -8.53
C PHE A 123 18.68 1.98 -9.96
N SER A 124 18.89 0.92 -10.74
CA SER A 124 18.88 1.03 -12.20
C SER A 124 17.45 1.33 -12.65
N TYR A 125 17.22 2.57 -13.08
CA TYR A 125 15.93 2.98 -13.63
C TYR A 125 15.66 2.21 -14.92
N SER A 126 14.79 1.21 -14.86
CA SER A 126 14.17 0.63 -16.05
C SER A 126 12.68 0.97 -16.02
N SER A 127 12.27 1.94 -16.85
CA SER A 127 10.85 2.27 -16.98
C SER A 127 10.21 1.37 -18.03
N LYS A 128 9.52 0.31 -17.60
CA LYS A 128 8.71 -0.50 -18.51
C LYS A 128 7.49 0.30 -18.97
N GLN A 129 7.34 0.56 -20.26
CA GLN A 129 6.12 1.21 -20.77
C GLN A 129 4.95 0.21 -20.82
N PRO A 130 3.69 0.65 -20.64
CA PRO A 130 2.54 -0.22 -20.88
C PRO A 130 2.47 -0.61 -22.36
N SER A 131 2.05 -1.84 -22.63
CA SER A 131 1.87 -2.30 -24.01
C SER A 131 0.61 -1.70 -24.64
N ILE A 132 0.57 -1.65 -25.97
CA ILE A 132 -0.61 -1.20 -26.74
C ILE A 132 -1.86 -2.00 -26.34
N GLY A 133 -1.72 -3.31 -26.15
CA GLY A 133 -2.83 -4.17 -25.70
C GLY A 133 -3.37 -3.79 -24.32
N GLN A 134 -2.52 -3.34 -23.39
CA GLN A 134 -2.95 -2.85 -22.08
C GLN A 134 -3.73 -1.54 -22.19
N LEU A 135 -3.31 -0.63 -23.09
CA LEU A 135 -4.01 0.63 -23.35
C LEU A 135 -5.38 0.40 -24.00
N ILE A 136 -5.46 -0.46 -25.03
CA ILE A 136 -6.73 -0.83 -25.67
C ILE A 136 -7.68 -1.44 -24.64
N LYS A 137 -7.18 -2.40 -23.84
CA LYS A 137 -7.95 -3.03 -22.77
C LYS A 137 -8.47 -2.00 -21.76
N TYR A 138 -7.63 -1.06 -21.35
CA TYR A 138 -8.04 0.04 -20.46
C TYR A 138 -9.19 0.85 -21.07
N HIS A 139 -9.03 1.37 -22.29
CA HIS A 139 -10.05 2.23 -22.90
C HIS A 139 -11.37 1.50 -23.14
N HIS A 140 -11.31 0.25 -23.61
CA HIS A 140 -12.50 -0.58 -23.81
C HIS A 140 -13.26 -0.79 -22.50
N LEU A 141 -12.57 -1.21 -21.43
CA LEU A 141 -13.18 -1.45 -20.13
C LEU A 141 -13.65 -0.15 -19.47
N HIS A 142 -12.95 0.96 -19.68
CA HIS A 142 -13.36 2.28 -19.21
C HIS A 142 -14.66 2.73 -19.86
N MET A 143 -14.76 2.60 -21.18
CA MET A 143 -15.99 2.91 -21.93
C MET A 143 -17.16 2.02 -21.48
N MET A 144 -16.94 0.71 -21.36
CA MET A 144 -17.97 -0.21 -20.85
C MET A 144 -18.41 0.15 -19.43
N HIS A 145 -17.46 0.45 -18.54
CA HIS A 145 -17.78 0.85 -17.17
C HIS A 145 -18.67 2.09 -17.16
N ASN A 146 -18.27 3.13 -17.88
CA ASN A 146 -19.01 4.38 -17.90
C ASN A 146 -20.44 4.18 -18.45
N THR A 147 -20.57 3.37 -19.51
CA THR A 147 -21.86 3.08 -20.17
C THR A 147 -22.81 2.29 -19.28
N PHE A 148 -22.33 1.21 -18.65
CA PHE A 148 -23.19 0.31 -17.88
C PHE A 148 -23.33 0.71 -16.41
N PHE A 149 -22.32 1.33 -15.82
CA PHE A 149 -22.26 1.58 -14.38
C PHE A 149 -22.21 3.07 -14.01
N ASP A 150 -21.85 4.00 -14.89
CA ASP A 150 -21.88 5.43 -14.51
C ASP A 150 -23.05 6.22 -15.09
N ALA A 151 -23.59 5.78 -16.22
CA ALA A 151 -24.78 6.37 -16.81
C ALA A 151 -25.99 6.25 -15.86
N LYS A 152 -26.65 7.39 -15.56
CA LYS A 152 -27.82 7.46 -14.68
C LYS A 152 -28.96 6.54 -15.14
N LEU A 153 -29.22 6.48 -16.45
CA LEU A 153 -30.27 5.64 -17.02
C LEU A 153 -29.96 4.16 -16.86
N ALA A 154 -28.71 3.74 -17.11
CA ALA A 154 -28.27 2.37 -16.92
C ALA A 154 -28.36 1.94 -15.45
N ARG A 155 -28.00 2.83 -14.51
CA ARG A 155 -28.17 2.62 -13.05
C ARG A 155 -29.63 2.32 -12.68
N SER A 156 -30.56 3.17 -13.12
CA SER A 156 -31.98 3.01 -12.80
C SER A 156 -32.56 1.74 -13.41
N PHE A 157 -32.24 1.49 -14.68
CA PHE A 157 -32.73 0.30 -15.39
C PHE A 157 -32.16 -0.99 -14.82
N GLY A 158 -30.85 -1.06 -14.56
CA GLY A 158 -30.25 -2.24 -13.96
C GLY A 158 -30.74 -2.49 -12.54
N ARG A 159 -31.00 -1.44 -11.73
CA ARG A 159 -31.65 -1.61 -10.42
C ARG A 159 -33.06 -2.18 -10.54
N PHE A 160 -33.83 -1.76 -11.53
CA PHE A 160 -35.15 -2.33 -11.81
C PHE A 160 -35.05 -3.83 -12.16
N ILE A 161 -34.11 -4.20 -13.04
CA ILE A 161 -33.86 -5.61 -13.40
C ILE A 161 -33.48 -6.42 -12.18
N PHE A 162 -32.43 -6.03 -11.44
CA PHE A 162 -31.86 -6.84 -10.36
C PHE A 162 -32.72 -6.88 -9.09
N LYS A 163 -33.75 -6.02 -8.98
CA LYS A 163 -34.76 -6.07 -7.89
C LYS A 163 -35.80 -7.17 -8.06
N ALA A 164 -35.96 -7.74 -9.26
CA ALA A 164 -36.98 -8.73 -9.51
C ALA A 164 -36.74 -10.01 -8.68
N SER A 165 -37.80 -10.53 -8.04
CA SER A 165 -37.74 -11.69 -7.14
C SER A 165 -37.22 -12.97 -7.78
N PHE A 166 -37.20 -13.04 -9.13
CA PHE A 166 -36.62 -14.16 -9.83
C PHE A 166 -35.13 -14.32 -9.54
N TRP A 167 -34.39 -13.22 -9.32
CA TRP A 167 -32.96 -13.25 -8.96
C TRP A 167 -32.68 -13.75 -7.54
N GLU A 168 -33.71 -14.06 -6.75
CA GLU A 168 -33.58 -14.75 -5.47
C GLU A 168 -33.63 -16.27 -5.62
N LYS A 169 -34.04 -16.77 -6.80
CA LYS A 169 -34.05 -18.22 -7.08
C LYS A 169 -32.62 -18.72 -7.23
N GLN A 170 -32.30 -19.80 -6.51
CA GLN A 170 -30.95 -20.39 -6.48
C GLN A 170 -30.36 -20.66 -7.88
N SER A 171 -31.16 -21.17 -8.83
CA SER A 171 -30.73 -21.46 -10.20
C SER A 171 -30.28 -20.20 -10.94
N THR A 172 -31.04 -19.11 -10.84
CA THR A 172 -30.76 -17.85 -11.52
C THR A 172 -29.56 -17.13 -10.92
N THR A 173 -29.40 -17.18 -9.59
CA THR A 173 -28.22 -16.66 -8.89
C THR A 173 -26.96 -17.39 -9.33
N LYS A 174 -27.01 -18.73 -9.41
CA LYS A 174 -25.89 -19.54 -9.90
C LYS A 174 -25.56 -19.25 -11.36
N ALA A 175 -26.58 -19.14 -12.21
CA ALA A 175 -26.39 -18.81 -13.62
C ALA A 175 -25.75 -17.44 -13.80
N LEU A 176 -26.28 -16.40 -13.12
CA LEU A 176 -25.73 -15.04 -13.13
C LEU A 176 -24.27 -15.02 -12.69
N LEU A 177 -23.97 -15.66 -11.56
CA LEU A 177 -22.61 -15.73 -11.04
C LEU A 177 -21.67 -16.44 -12.02
N LYS A 178 -22.10 -17.55 -12.62
CA LYS A 178 -21.30 -18.29 -13.60
C LYS A 178 -21.03 -17.45 -14.85
N THR A 179 -22.04 -16.75 -15.36
CA THR A 179 -21.91 -15.83 -16.50
C THR A 179 -20.95 -14.69 -16.18
N GLU A 180 -21.10 -14.07 -15.01
CA GLU A 180 -20.21 -13.01 -14.56
C GLU A 180 -18.77 -13.50 -14.40
N TRP A 181 -18.58 -14.65 -13.74
CA TRP A 181 -17.28 -15.25 -13.52
C TRP A 181 -16.61 -15.56 -14.86
N LEU A 182 -17.27 -16.26 -15.79
CA LEU A 182 -16.70 -16.56 -17.11
C LEU A 182 -16.26 -15.29 -17.84
N SER A 183 -17.13 -14.28 -17.89
CA SER A 183 -16.84 -13.01 -18.56
C SER A 183 -15.65 -12.28 -17.93
N LYS A 184 -15.62 -12.14 -16.61
CA LYS A 184 -14.59 -11.37 -15.91
C LYS A 184 -13.30 -12.15 -15.71
N HIS A 185 -13.37 -13.46 -15.51
CA HIS A 185 -12.20 -14.31 -15.35
C HIS A 185 -11.40 -14.33 -16.67
N ALA A 186 -12.06 -14.56 -17.81
CA ALA A 186 -11.38 -14.59 -19.11
C ALA A 186 -10.66 -13.27 -19.43
N VAL A 187 -11.28 -12.12 -19.14
CA VAL A 187 -10.71 -10.81 -19.48
C VAL A 187 -9.74 -10.30 -18.42
N LEU A 188 -9.96 -10.59 -17.14
CA LEU A 188 -9.32 -9.90 -16.02
C LEU A 188 -8.68 -10.80 -14.96
N GLY A 189 -8.88 -12.13 -15.03
CA GLY A 189 -8.49 -13.04 -13.95
C GLY A 189 -9.25 -12.78 -12.64
N CYS A 190 -10.53 -12.40 -12.74
CA CYS A 190 -11.38 -12.18 -11.58
C CYS A 190 -11.83 -13.49 -10.91
N GLU A 191 -11.82 -13.52 -9.58
CA GLU A 191 -12.26 -14.65 -8.75
C GLU A 191 -13.56 -14.37 -7.97
N SER A 192 -14.48 -13.60 -8.57
CA SER A 192 -15.83 -13.35 -8.02
C SER A 192 -15.84 -12.89 -6.55
N CYS A 193 -15.08 -11.85 -6.23
CA CYS A 193 -15.03 -11.30 -4.88
C CYS A 193 -16.32 -10.58 -4.43
N GLY A 194 -17.34 -10.50 -5.28
CA GLY A 194 -18.65 -9.90 -4.94
C GLY A 194 -18.68 -8.38 -4.91
N GLN A 195 -17.54 -7.70 -5.01
CA GLN A 195 -17.46 -6.25 -5.11
C GLN A 195 -16.46 -5.83 -6.19
N CYS A 196 -16.97 -5.37 -7.33
CA CYS A 196 -16.14 -4.93 -8.44
C CYS A 196 -15.48 -3.58 -8.09
N ARG A 197 -14.15 -3.52 -8.24
CA ARG A 197 -13.32 -2.35 -7.89
C ARG A 197 -12.53 -1.80 -9.09
N LEU A 198 -12.83 -2.27 -10.30
CA LEU A 198 -12.04 -2.02 -11.51
C LEU A 198 -11.93 -0.54 -11.88
N GLY A 199 -13.00 0.23 -11.67
CA GLY A 199 -12.99 1.68 -11.94
C GLY A 199 -11.99 2.43 -11.06
N GLU A 200 -11.71 1.92 -9.87
CA GLU A 200 -10.77 2.51 -8.90
C GLU A 200 -9.37 1.90 -9.02
N THR A 201 -9.21 0.82 -9.79
CA THR A 201 -7.95 0.09 -9.93
C THR A 201 -7.38 0.14 -11.34
N ILE A 202 -7.77 1.13 -12.14
CA ILE A 202 -7.27 1.30 -13.52
C ILE A 202 -7.52 0.03 -14.35
N TYR A 203 -8.65 -0.63 -14.09
CA TYR A 203 -9.09 -1.87 -14.73
C TYR A 203 -8.12 -3.06 -14.56
N ILE A 204 -7.29 -3.04 -13.52
CA ILE A 204 -6.49 -4.18 -13.06
C ILE A 204 -7.19 -4.82 -11.86
N CYS A 205 -7.58 -6.09 -11.96
CA CYS A 205 -8.33 -6.78 -10.92
C CYS A 205 -7.44 -7.11 -9.71
N PRO A 206 -7.75 -6.63 -8.48
CA PRO A 206 -6.94 -6.96 -7.30
C PRO A 206 -6.91 -8.44 -6.93
N GLU A 207 -7.90 -9.24 -7.36
CA GLU A 207 -7.90 -10.69 -7.11
C GLU A 207 -6.79 -11.43 -7.86
N THR A 208 -6.13 -10.79 -8.84
CA THR A 208 -4.92 -11.32 -9.49
C THR A 208 -3.65 -11.14 -8.66
N CYS A 209 -3.69 -10.32 -7.60
CA CYS A 209 -2.67 -10.28 -6.57
C CYS A 209 -2.92 -11.42 -5.57
N PRO A 210 -1.92 -12.26 -5.24
CA PRO A 210 -2.09 -13.33 -4.25
C PRO A 210 -2.53 -12.83 -2.86
N LYS A 211 -2.22 -11.57 -2.53
CA LYS A 211 -2.64 -10.89 -1.29
C LYS A 211 -3.94 -10.09 -1.42
N GLY A 212 -4.54 -10.01 -2.61
CA GLY A 212 -5.80 -9.28 -2.85
C GLY A 212 -5.72 -7.77 -2.59
N LEU A 213 -4.51 -7.20 -2.54
CA LEU A 213 -4.29 -5.79 -2.20
C LEU A 213 -4.79 -4.87 -3.31
N SER A 214 -5.46 -3.78 -2.92
CA SER A 214 -6.07 -2.83 -3.86
C SER A 214 -5.44 -1.43 -3.80
N ASN A 215 -4.89 -1.04 -2.65
CA ASN A 215 -4.42 0.31 -2.38
C ASN A 215 -2.90 0.50 -2.52
N GLY A 216 -2.12 -0.57 -2.70
CA GLY A 216 -0.67 -0.45 -2.89
C GLY A 216 0.04 -1.79 -2.89
N PRO A 217 1.29 -1.82 -3.39
CA PRO A 217 2.12 -3.02 -3.33
C PRO A 217 2.33 -3.45 -1.87
N CYS A 218 2.48 -4.76 -1.65
CA CYS A 218 2.91 -5.26 -0.35
C CYS A 218 4.39 -4.93 -0.12
N GLY A 219 4.85 -4.97 1.13
CA GLY A 219 6.26 -4.77 1.45
C GLY A 219 7.21 -5.77 0.76
N GLY A 220 6.73 -6.95 0.34
CA GLY A 220 7.54 -7.95 -0.35
C GLY A 220 7.80 -7.65 -1.83
N THR A 221 7.14 -6.63 -2.41
CA THR A 221 7.36 -6.24 -3.80
C THR A 221 8.79 -5.73 -4.00
N THR A 222 9.48 -6.28 -4.99
CA THR A 222 10.83 -5.85 -5.37
C THR A 222 10.79 -5.27 -6.78
N LEU A 223 11.04 -3.97 -6.90
CA LEU A 223 10.87 -3.23 -8.16
C LEU A 223 9.48 -3.49 -8.77
N ASP A 224 9.43 -4.08 -9.97
CA ASP A 224 8.20 -4.39 -10.67
C ASP A 224 7.68 -5.82 -10.42
N TYR A 225 8.31 -6.61 -9.55
CA TYR A 225 7.95 -8.01 -9.33
C TYR A 225 7.16 -8.25 -8.05
N CYS A 226 6.26 -9.23 -8.11
CA CYS A 226 5.56 -9.76 -6.95
C CYS A 226 6.57 -10.36 -5.94
N GLU A 227 6.18 -10.45 -4.67
CA GLU A 227 7.04 -11.02 -3.63
C GLU A 227 7.40 -12.50 -3.88
N PHE A 228 6.56 -13.21 -4.64
CA PHE A 228 6.80 -14.59 -5.06
C PHE A 228 7.74 -14.69 -6.27
N GLY A 229 8.09 -13.57 -6.91
CA GLY A 229 9.02 -13.51 -8.05
C GLY A 229 8.49 -14.10 -9.36
N ASP A 230 7.30 -14.69 -9.37
CA ASP A 230 6.73 -15.43 -10.50
C ASP A 230 5.95 -14.57 -11.49
N ARG A 231 5.65 -13.32 -11.12
CA ARG A 231 4.82 -12.40 -11.92
C ARG A 231 5.17 -10.94 -11.65
N GLU A 232 4.73 -10.10 -12.57
CA GLU A 232 4.77 -8.64 -12.40
C GLU A 232 3.76 -8.19 -11.32
N CYS A 233 4.15 -7.23 -10.48
CA CYS A 233 3.28 -6.65 -9.48
C CYS A 233 2.14 -5.86 -10.15
N ILE A 234 0.90 -6.18 -9.79
CA ILE A 234 -0.28 -5.50 -10.33
C ILE A 234 -0.24 -3.98 -10.09
N HIS A 235 0.39 -3.55 -8.99
CA HIS A 235 0.50 -2.14 -8.63
C HIS A 235 1.50 -1.39 -9.51
N SER A 236 2.58 -2.04 -9.95
CA SER A 236 3.49 -1.50 -10.94
C SER A 236 2.80 -1.28 -12.28
N VAL A 237 2.02 -2.27 -12.74
CA VAL A 237 1.20 -2.15 -13.95
C VAL A 237 0.19 -1.01 -13.82
N LYS A 238 -0.54 -0.94 -12.69
CA LYS A 238 -1.48 0.15 -12.39
C LYS A 238 -0.82 1.52 -12.43
N ALA A 239 0.33 1.69 -11.76
CA ALA A 239 1.02 2.97 -11.65
C ALA A 239 1.45 3.50 -13.03
N ARG A 240 2.01 2.62 -13.87
CA ARG A 240 2.47 2.99 -15.21
C ARG A 240 1.31 3.28 -16.16
N LEU A 241 0.25 2.47 -16.12
CA LEU A 241 -0.97 2.77 -16.87
C LEU A 241 -1.60 4.09 -16.43
N ALA A 242 -1.77 4.31 -15.12
CA ALA A 242 -2.34 5.53 -14.58
C ALA A 242 -1.56 6.78 -15.01
N LYS A 243 -0.22 6.69 -15.07
CA LYS A 243 0.63 7.76 -15.56
C LYS A 243 0.36 8.07 -17.03
N VAL A 244 0.31 7.05 -17.89
CA VAL A 244 0.09 7.22 -19.34
C VAL A 244 -1.31 7.73 -19.65
N VAL A 245 -2.34 7.26 -18.93
CA VAL A 245 -3.74 7.66 -19.17
C VAL A 245 -4.17 8.91 -18.39
N GLY A 246 -3.25 9.58 -17.67
CA GLY A 246 -3.54 10.79 -16.91
C GLY A 246 -4.42 10.59 -15.66
N GLN A 247 -4.49 9.37 -15.11
CA GLN A 247 -5.38 8.99 -14.00
C GLN A 247 -4.64 8.75 -12.67
N THR A 248 -3.49 9.40 -12.47
CA THR A 248 -2.69 9.20 -11.24
C THR A 248 -3.40 9.65 -9.96
N HIS A 249 -4.32 10.61 -10.05
CA HIS A 249 -5.12 11.08 -8.92
C HIS A 249 -5.90 9.95 -8.25
N ILE A 250 -6.45 8.99 -9.02
CA ILE A 250 -7.16 7.81 -8.49
C ILE A 250 -6.29 7.05 -7.49
N LEU A 251 -5.01 6.85 -7.81
CA LEU A 251 -4.08 6.09 -6.96
C LEU A 251 -3.61 6.88 -5.74
N LYS A 252 -3.65 8.21 -5.79
CA LYS A 252 -3.21 9.09 -4.71
C LYS A 252 -4.31 9.36 -3.69
N GLU A 253 -5.55 9.48 -4.16
CA GLU A 253 -6.65 10.05 -3.38
C GLU A 253 -7.70 9.01 -2.99
N LYS A 254 -7.90 7.95 -3.78
CA LYS A 254 -8.95 6.95 -3.50
C LYS A 254 -8.43 5.80 -2.65
N LEU A 255 -8.98 5.67 -1.44
CA LEU A 255 -8.81 4.49 -0.61
C LEU A 255 -9.96 3.49 -0.87
N ILE A 256 -9.60 2.35 -1.43
CA ILE A 256 -10.56 1.30 -1.80
C ILE A 256 -10.81 0.41 -0.58
N PRO A 257 -12.07 0.22 -0.15
CA PRO A 257 -12.37 -0.60 1.02
C PRO A 257 -12.03 -2.07 0.80
N THR A 258 -11.79 -2.78 1.91
CA THR A 258 -11.65 -4.24 1.89
C THR A 258 -12.97 -4.88 1.46
N VAL A 259 -12.87 -6.04 0.82
CA VAL A 259 -14.03 -6.82 0.40
C VAL A 259 -14.50 -7.67 1.59
N PRO A 260 -15.74 -7.52 2.07
CA PRO A 260 -16.27 -8.36 3.13
C PRO A 260 -16.26 -9.84 2.73
N ILE A 261 -15.90 -10.72 3.68
CA ILE A 261 -15.90 -12.17 3.44
C ILE A 261 -17.30 -12.69 3.04
N THR A 262 -18.35 -12.10 3.61
CA THR A 262 -19.75 -12.50 3.44
C THR A 262 -20.28 -12.34 2.03
N ILE A 263 -19.67 -11.48 1.21
CA ILE A 263 -20.09 -11.25 -0.18
C ILE A 263 -19.19 -11.98 -1.20
N ARG A 264 -18.10 -12.62 -0.75
CA ARG A 264 -17.26 -13.40 -1.68
C ARG A 264 -18.05 -14.59 -2.24
N GLY A 265 -17.88 -14.86 -3.53
CA GLY A 265 -18.67 -15.88 -4.23
C GLY A 265 -20.09 -15.42 -4.60
N THR A 266 -20.40 -14.13 -4.50
CA THR A 266 -21.67 -13.55 -4.98
C THR A 266 -21.45 -12.69 -6.22
N SER A 267 -22.54 -12.38 -6.95
CA SER A 267 -22.47 -11.55 -8.16
C SER A 267 -22.18 -10.09 -7.80
N SER A 268 -21.07 -9.54 -8.31
CA SER A 268 -20.77 -8.13 -8.09
C SER A 268 -21.66 -7.20 -8.92
N TRP A 269 -22.24 -7.68 -10.03
CA TRP A 269 -23.27 -6.94 -10.76
C TRP A 269 -24.53 -6.77 -9.92
N LYS A 270 -25.10 -7.86 -9.40
CA LYS A 270 -26.28 -7.82 -8.52
C LYS A 270 -26.03 -6.91 -7.33
N ASN A 271 -24.91 -7.12 -6.63
CA ASN A 271 -24.55 -6.34 -5.44
C ASN A 271 -24.42 -4.84 -5.74
N TRP A 272 -23.83 -4.47 -6.88
CA TRP A 272 -23.65 -3.08 -7.26
C TRP A 272 -24.98 -2.38 -7.56
N TYR A 273 -25.88 -3.00 -8.32
CA TYR A 273 -27.18 -2.41 -8.65
C TYR A 273 -28.16 -2.37 -7.47
N LEU A 274 -28.03 -3.32 -6.54
CA LEU A 274 -28.86 -3.38 -5.34
C LEU A 274 -28.32 -2.56 -4.17
N LYS A 275 -27.06 -2.10 -4.23
CA LYS A 275 -26.48 -1.23 -3.20
C LYS A 275 -27.31 0.04 -3.11
N THR A 276 -28.15 0.15 -2.08
CA THR A 276 -28.72 1.43 -1.67
C THR A 276 -27.53 2.31 -1.31
N LYS A 277 -27.45 3.52 -1.88
CA LYS A 277 -26.52 4.52 -1.37
C LYS A 277 -26.77 4.62 0.14
N ALA A 278 -25.74 4.33 0.93
CA ALA A 278 -25.63 4.89 2.27
C ALA A 278 -25.46 6.40 2.13
#